data_AF-A0A060CA34-F1
#
_entry.id   AF-A0A060CA34-F1
#
_cell.length_a   1.000
_cell.length_b   1.000
_cell.length_c   1.000
_cell.angle_alpha   90.00
_cell.angle_beta   90.00
_cell.angle_gamma   90.00
#
_symmetry.space_group_name_H-M   'P 1'
#
loop_
_entity.id
_entity.type
_entity.pdbx_description
1 polymer ?
#
loop_
_entity_poly.entity_id
_entity_poly.type
_entity_poly.pdbx_seq_one_letter_code
_entity_poly.pdbx_strand_id
1 'polypeptide(L)' 'MTTYLLAGGGTAGHVNPLLATAERLRSTREDAQVLVLGCAHGLEARLVPARGFELLTIDRVPFPRRPGYGRGAV' A
#
# COMPACT_ATOMS: atom_id res chain seq x y z
N MET A 1 14.77 -13.75 8.01
CA MET A 1 13.65 -13.46 7.11
C MET A 1 12.82 -12.36 7.74
N THR A 2 12.83 -11.18 7.14
CA THR A 2 12.05 -10.02 7.60
C THR A 2 10.96 -9.73 6.58
N THR A 3 9.71 -9.61 7.04
CA THR A 3 8.59 -9.22 6.19
C THR A 3 8.27 -7.74 6.39
N TYR A 4 8.33 -6.97 5.30
CA TYR A 4 7.98 -5.55 5.26
C TYR A 4 6.59 -5.40 4.66
N LEU A 5 5.67 -4.78 5.40
CA LEU A 5 4.37 -4.36 4.89
C LEU A 5 4.41 -2.87 4.58
N LEU A 6 4.27 -2.51 3.32
CA LEU A 6 4.25 -1.12 2.87
C LEU A 6 2.82 -0.70 2.54
N ALA A 7 2.26 0.21 3.32
CA ALA A 7 0.93 0.76 3.08
C ALA A 7 1.02 2.10 2.35
N GLY A 8 0.31 2.22 1.23
CA GLY A 8 0.26 3.45 0.45
C GLY A 8 -0.46 3.23 -0.88
N GLY A 9 -1.16 4.26 -1.34
CA GLY A 9 -2.04 4.13 -2.50
C GLY A 9 -2.70 5.43 -2.91
N GLY A 10 -3.66 5.36 -3.82
CA GLY A 10 -4.52 6.48 -4.20
C GLY A 10 -3.94 7.45 -5.23
N THR A 11 -2.65 7.82 -5.15
CA THR A 11 -2.01 8.72 -6.13
C THR A 11 -0.59 8.31 -6.49
N ALA A 12 -0.10 8.77 -7.65
CA ALA A 12 1.27 8.54 -8.10
C ALA A 12 2.33 9.04 -7.10
N GLY A 13 2.03 10.12 -6.36
CA GLY A 13 2.92 10.68 -5.34
C GLY A 13 3.14 9.77 -4.12
N HIS A 14 2.26 8.79 -3.88
CA HIS A 14 2.44 7.78 -2.82
C HIS A 14 2.90 6.44 -3.40
N VAL A 15 2.31 6.03 -4.53
CA VAL A 15 2.57 4.70 -5.12
C VAL A 15 4.01 4.59 -5.64
N ASN A 16 4.53 5.60 -6.34
CA ASN A 16 5.87 5.49 -6.92
C ASN A 16 6.99 5.49 -5.85
N PRO A 17 6.97 6.37 -4.83
CA PRO A 17 7.95 6.28 -3.74
C PRO A 17 7.86 4.98 -2.94
N LEU A 18 6.65 4.45 -2.75
CA LEU A 18 6.45 3.15 -2.11
C LEU A 18 7.14 2.04 -2.92
N LEU A 19 6.93 1.99 -4.24
CA LEU A 19 7.55 0.99 -5.11
C LEU A 19 9.07 1.13 -5.18
N ALA A 20 9.58 2.36 -5.25
CA ALA A 20 11.02 2.62 -5.21
C ALA A 20 11.64 2.11 -3.88
N THR A 21 10.92 2.29 -2.76
CA THR A 21 11.34 1.76 -1.45
C THR A 21 11.31 0.23 -1.43
N ALA A 22 10.25 -0.38 -1.95
CA ALA A 22 10.10 -1.83 -2.06
C ALA A 22 11.24 -2.47 -2.87
N GLU A 23 11.56 -1.88 -4.03
CA GLU A 23 12.64 -2.32 -4.90
C GLU A 23 13.99 -2.24 -4.18
N ARG A 24 14.25 -1.15 -3.46
CA ARG A 24 15.48 -0.97 -2.69
C ARG A 24 15.62 -1.97 -1.55
N LEU A 25 14.54 -2.28 -0.84
CA LEU A 25 14.55 -3.29 0.23
C LEU A 25 14.90 -4.67 -0.34
N ARG A 26 14.20 -5.08 -1.41
CA ARG A 26 14.47 -6.35 -2.10
C ARG A 26 15.89 -6.43 -2.66
N SER A 27 16.46 -5.32 -3.14
CA SER A 27 17.80 -5.30 -3.74
C SER A 27 18.95 -5.29 -2.73
N THR A 28 18.70 -4.90 -1.49
CA THR A 28 19.75 -4.75 -0.46
C THR A 28 19.72 -5.84 0.61
N ARG A 29 18.65 -6.63 0.67
CA ARG A 29 18.46 -7.67 1.68
C ARG A 29 17.91 -8.92 1.02
N GLU A 30 18.73 -9.96 0.98
CA GLU A 30 18.40 -11.23 0.34
C GLU A 30 17.24 -11.98 1.06
N ASP A 31 17.05 -11.71 2.36
CA ASP A 31 16.01 -12.34 3.18
C ASP A 31 14.73 -11.49 3.36
N ALA A 32 14.61 -10.39 2.62
CA ALA A 32 13.47 -9.48 2.72
C ALA A 32 12.29 -9.95 1.86
N GLN A 33 11.15 -10.14 2.50
CA GLN A 33 9.85 -10.26 1.83
C GLN A 33 9.15 -8.91 1.88
N VAL A 34 8.61 -8.45 0.75
CA VAL A 34 7.87 -7.17 0.68
C VAL A 34 6.44 -7.43 0.23
N LEU A 35 5.48 -6.97 1.05
CA LEU A 35 4.06 -6.97 0.76
C LEU A 35 3.59 -5.52 0.66
N VAL A 36 2.71 -5.23 -0.30
CA VAL A 36 2.13 -3.89 -0.46
C VAL A 36 0.66 -3.93 -0.09
N LEU A 37 0.23 -2.98 0.74
CA LEU A 37 -1.16 -2.81 1.16
C LEU A 37 -1.77 -1.60 0.46
N GLY A 38 -2.87 -1.79 -0.25
CA GLY A 38 -3.58 -0.73 -0.98
C GLY A 38 -5.04 -1.04 -1.27
N CYS A 39 -5.64 -0.32 -2.20
CA CYS A 39 -7.01 -0.59 -2.65
C CYS A 39 -7.02 -1.56 -3.83
N ALA A 40 -8.11 -2.33 -3.99
CA ALA A 40 -8.31 -3.21 -5.15
C ALA A 40 -8.44 -2.47 -6.49
N HIS A 41 -8.57 -1.14 -6.46
CA HIS A 41 -8.78 -0.27 -7.62
C HIS A 41 -7.81 0.90 -7.56
N GLY A 42 -7.48 1.47 -8.72
CA GLY A 42 -6.62 2.64 -8.81
C GLY A 42 -5.20 2.30 -9.29
N LEU A 43 -4.26 3.18 -8.97
CA LEU A 43 -2.92 3.11 -9.55
C LEU A 43 -2.11 1.94 -8.97
N GLU A 44 -2.26 1.66 -7.68
CA GLU A 44 -1.63 0.55 -6.97
C GLU A 44 -2.02 -0.81 -7.58
N ALA A 45 -3.29 -1.02 -7.91
CA ALA A 45 -3.81 -2.26 -8.50
C ALA A 45 -3.14 -2.62 -9.83
N ARG A 46 -2.70 -1.60 -10.58
CA ARG A 46 -1.98 -1.78 -11.84
C ARG A 46 -0.46 -1.85 -11.64
N LEU A 47 0.11 -0.94 -10.84
CA LEU A 47 1.56 -0.79 -10.76
C LEU A 47 2.23 -1.82 -9.84
N VAL A 48 1.59 -2.20 -8.74
CA VAL A 48 2.20 -3.11 -7.75
C VAL A 48 2.46 -4.51 -8.35
N PRO A 49 1.47 -5.18 -8.97
CA PRO A 49 1.72 -6.47 -9.62
C PRO A 49 2.68 -6.35 -10.80
N ALA A 50 2.62 -5.24 -11.56
CA ALA A 50 3.52 -4.98 -12.68
C ALA A 50 5.00 -4.84 -12.27
N ARG A 51 5.29 -4.58 -10.98
CA ARG A 51 6.65 -4.57 -10.42
C ARG A 51 7.04 -5.87 -9.70
N GLY A 52 6.16 -6.87 -9.76
CA GLY A 52 6.37 -8.18 -9.15
C GLY A 52 6.25 -8.17 -7.63
N PHE A 53 5.44 -7.26 -7.08
CA PHE A 53 5.07 -7.26 -5.66
C PHE A 53 3.63 -7.75 -5.50
N GLU A 54 3.37 -8.42 -4.37
CA GLU A 54 2.02 -8.81 -3.98
C GLU A 54 1.25 -7.59 -3.47
N LEU A 55 0.01 -7.42 -3.96
CA LEU A 55 -0.93 -6.41 -3.49
C LEU A 55 -1.96 -7.06 -2.56
N LEU A 56 -1.86 -6.77 -1.28
CA LEU A 56 -2.92 -6.99 -0.31
C LEU A 56 -3.91 -5.84 -0.38
N THR A 57 -5.21 -6.17 -0.41
CA THR A 57 -6.26 -5.16 -0.61
C THR A 57 -7.07 -4.92 0.66
N ILE A 58 -7.38 -3.66 0.90
CA ILE A 58 -8.36 -3.22 1.90
C ILE A 58 -9.42 -2.31 1.27
N ASP A 59 -10.57 -2.22 1.93
CA ASP A 59 -11.62 -1.29 1.52
C ASP A 59 -11.21 0.16 1.77
N ARG A 60 -11.51 1.03 0.80
CA ARG A 60 -11.27 2.46 0.93
C ARG A 60 -12.35 3.09 1.80
N VAL A 61 -11.93 3.64 2.94
CA VAL A 61 -12.81 4.41 3.82
C VAL A 61 -12.53 5.91 3.71
N PRO A 62 -13.55 6.78 3.67
CA PRO A 62 -13.34 8.22 3.71
C PRO A 62 -12.75 8.62 5.06
N PHE A 63 -11.70 9.45 5.03
CA PHE A 63 -11.13 9.98 6.25
C PHE A 63 -12.10 10.98 6.90
N PRO A 64 -12.46 10.82 8.18
CA PRO A 64 -13.40 11.74 8.85
C PRO A 64 -12.86 13.16 8.88
N ARG A 65 -13.63 14.12 8.33
CA ARG A 65 -13.25 15.54 8.34
C ARG A 65 -13.25 16.16 9.75
N ARG A 66 -13.92 15.51 10.71
CA ARG A 66 -13.98 15.89 12.13
C ARG A 66 -13.82 14.64 13.00
N PRO A 67 -12.74 14.50 13.77
CA PRO A 67 -12.62 13.44 14.76
C PRO A 67 -13.77 13.55 15.78
N GLY A 68 -14.64 12.54 15.89
CA GLY A 68 -15.67 12.47 16.94
C GLY A 68 -17.12 12.28 16.47
N TYR A 69 -17.45 12.44 15.19
CA TYR A 69 -18.83 12.27 14.68
C TYR A 69 -19.06 10.88 14.08
N GLY A 70 -18.71 9.84 14.84
CA GLY A 70 -18.78 8.43 14.43
C GLY A 70 -19.77 7.58 15.25
N ARG A 71 -20.72 8.20 15.96
CA ARG A 71 -21.86 7.46 16.52
C ARG A 71 -23.07 7.68 15.60
N GLY A 72 -23.32 6.75 14.69
CA GLY A 72 -24.55 6.76 13.89
C GLY A 72 -24.35 6.37 12.43
N ALA A 73 -23.89 5.15 12.18
CA ALA A 73 -24.10 4.44 10.92
C ALA A 73 -24.07 2.94 11.21
N VAL A 74 -25.03 2.49 12.02
CA VAL A 74 -25.55 1.11 12.05
C VAL A 74 -27.07 1.21 12.00
#